data_AF-A0AAW6I2M5-F1
#
_entry.id   AF-A0AAW6I2M5-F1
#
_cell.length_a   1.000
_cell.length_b   1.000
_cell.length_c   1.000
_cell.angle_alpha   90.00
_cell.angle_beta   90.00
_cell.angle_gamma   90.00
#
_symmetry.space_group_name_H-M   'P 1'
#
loop_
_entity.id
_entity.type
_entity.pdbx_description
1 polymer ?
#
loop_
_entity_poly.entity_id
_entity_poly.type
_entity_poly.pdbx_seq_one_letter_code
_entity_poly.pdbx_strand_id
1 'polypeptide(L)'
;RSRYLLFKKTELWSESQRKRAKILFREYPDIKKAYYLSMRLGLIYHQAQSADIALTRLAHWYDQVDKSGFLSFGTVARTIQTHYLNIVGFFKRRSTNAASESFNAKIKAFRAQLRGVRDIAFFLFRLTN
;
A
#
# COMPACT_ATOMS: atom_id res chain seq x y z
N ARG A 1 -15.76 -2.92 -16.64
CA ARG A 1 -14.39 -3.40 -16.30
C ARG A 1 -13.38 -2.23 -16.20
N SER A 2 -13.58 -1.29 -15.26
CA SER A 2 -12.65 -0.16 -15.04
C SER A 2 -11.85 -0.28 -13.74
N ARG A 3 -12.19 -1.22 -12.85
CA ARG A 3 -11.60 -1.36 -11.52
C ARG A 3 -10.07 -1.49 -11.53
N TYR A 4 -9.48 -2.26 -12.44
CA TYR A 4 -8.05 -2.53 -12.45
C TYR A 4 -7.16 -1.31 -12.73
N LEU A 5 -7.67 -0.28 -13.43
CA LEU A 5 -6.87 0.92 -13.70
C LEU A 5 -6.63 1.75 -12.42
N LEU A 6 -7.54 1.66 -11.44
CA LEU A 6 -7.45 2.39 -10.17
C LEU A 6 -6.30 1.92 -9.27
N PHE A 7 -5.70 0.76 -9.58
CA PHE A 7 -4.57 0.20 -8.83
C PHE A 7 -3.22 0.41 -9.53
N LYS A 8 -3.19 1.14 -10.65
CA LYS A 8 -1.98 1.40 -11.43
C LYS A 8 -1.66 2.88 -11.46
N LYS A 9 -0.37 3.23 -11.53
CA LYS A 9 0.07 4.59 -11.86
C LYS A 9 -0.46 4.99 -13.24
N THR A 10 -0.76 6.28 -13.42
CA THR A 10 -1.29 6.84 -14.67
C THR A 10 -0.37 6.58 -15.87
N GLU A 11 0.95 6.54 -15.64
CA GLU A 11 1.98 6.22 -16.63
C GLU A 11 1.81 4.82 -17.22
N LEU A 12 1.35 3.86 -16.41
CA LEU A 12 1.19 2.45 -16.76
C LEU A 12 -0.16 2.14 -17.42
N TRP A 13 -0.98 3.17 -17.67
CA TRP A 13 -2.27 2.98 -18.33
C TRP A 13 -2.10 2.85 -19.84
N SER A 14 -2.73 1.82 -20.40
CA SER A 14 -2.95 1.71 -21.83
C SER A 14 -3.81 2.89 -22.32
N GLU A 15 -3.76 3.18 -23.62
CA GLU A 15 -4.56 4.26 -24.20
C GLU A 15 -6.07 4.08 -23.94
N SER A 16 -6.57 2.85 -24.03
CA SER A 16 -7.96 2.51 -23.70
C SER A 16 -8.30 2.73 -22.22
N GLN A 17 -7.36 2.48 -21.30
CA GLN A 17 -7.51 2.77 -19.88
C GLN A 17 -7.51 4.28 -19.62
N ARG A 18 -6.66 5.06 -20.29
CA ARG A 18 -6.65 6.53 -20.18
C ARG A 18 -7.97 7.14 -20.63
N LYS A 19 -8.50 6.71 -21.78
CA LYS A 19 -9.81 7.14 -22.30
C LYS A 19 -10.92 6.85 -21.29
N ARG A 20 -10.95 5.63 -20.72
CA ARG A 20 -11.93 5.24 -19.69
C ARG A 20 -11.76 6.01 -18.38
N ALA A 21 -10.53 6.22 -17.92
CA ALA A 21 -10.24 6.98 -16.72
C ALA A 21 -10.70 8.43 -16.85
N LYS A 22 -10.54 9.05 -18.03
CA LYS A 22 -11.04 10.40 -18.31
C LYS A 22 -12.55 10.50 -18.12
N ILE A 23 -13.30 9.54 -18.64
CA ILE A 23 -14.76 9.48 -18.45
C ILE A 23 -15.08 9.23 -16.98
N LEU A 24 -14.50 8.18 -16.38
CA LEU A 24 -14.76 7.80 -14.98
C LEU A 24 -14.51 8.96 -14.01
N PHE A 25 -13.40 9.68 -14.16
CA PHE A 25 -13.02 10.78 -13.27
C PHE A 25 -13.79 12.07 -13.54
N ARG A 26 -14.42 12.21 -14.71
CA ARG A 26 -15.36 13.29 -14.99
C ARG A 26 -16.70 13.01 -14.31
N GLU A 27 -17.22 11.81 -14.47
CA GLU A 27 -18.52 11.42 -13.89
C GLU A 27 -18.45 11.21 -12.37
N TYR A 28 -17.30 10.76 -11.85
CA TYR A 28 -17.11 10.45 -10.42
C TYR A 28 -15.84 11.13 -9.86
N PRO A 29 -15.90 12.45 -9.55
CA PRO A 29 -14.78 13.21 -9.00
C PRO A 29 -14.23 12.65 -7.68
N ASP A 30 -15.07 12.05 -6.86
CA ASP A 30 -14.65 11.46 -5.58
C ASP A 30 -13.73 10.25 -5.78
N ILE A 31 -14.01 9.41 -6.78
CA ILE A 31 -13.15 8.28 -7.15
C ILE A 31 -11.79 8.81 -7.63
N LYS A 32 -11.78 9.91 -8.39
CA LYS A 32 -10.54 10.59 -8.79
C LYS A 32 -9.74 11.03 -7.57
N LYS A 33 -10.39 11.71 -6.61
CA LYS A 33 -9.74 12.19 -5.38
C LYS A 33 -9.16 11.04 -4.55
N ALA A 34 -9.95 9.99 -4.32
CA ALA A 34 -9.52 8.78 -3.61
C ALA A 34 -8.36 8.06 -4.30
N TYR A 35 -8.39 7.98 -5.64
CA TYR A 35 -7.30 7.42 -6.43
C TYR A 35 -5.99 8.19 -6.21
N TYR A 36 -6.02 9.52 -6.30
CA TYR A 36 -4.82 10.33 -6.11
C TYR A 36 -4.30 10.31 -4.67
N LEU A 37 -5.18 10.28 -3.67
CA LEU A 37 -4.77 10.11 -2.27
C LEU A 37 -4.02 8.79 -2.05
N SER A 38 -4.54 7.70 -2.61
CA SER A 38 -3.90 6.38 -2.57
C SER A 38 -2.53 6.38 -3.26
N MET A 39 -2.45 6.93 -4.48
CA MET A 39 -1.21 6.99 -5.24
C MET A 39 -0.16 7.85 -4.53
N ARG A 40 -0.57 9.00 -3.97
CA ARG A 40 0.33 9.91 -3.26
C ARG A 40 0.95 9.25 -2.03
N LEU A 41 0.18 8.49 -1.26
CA LEU A 41 0.73 7.75 -0.12
C LEU A 41 1.83 6.77 -0.58
N GLY A 42 1.59 6.00 -1.64
CA GLY A 42 2.61 5.11 -2.21
C GLY A 42 3.86 5.83 -2.70
N LEU A 43 3.71 7.02 -3.30
CA LEU A 43 4.83 7.86 -3.74
C LEU A 43 5.69 8.36 -2.56
N ILE A 44 5.09 8.65 -1.40
CA ILE A 44 5.85 9.06 -0.21
C ILE A 44 6.83 7.95 0.19
N TYR A 45 6.36 6.72 0.29
CA TYR A 45 7.19 5.57 0.66
C TYR A 45 8.30 5.29 -0.37
N HIS A 46 8.02 5.50 -1.65
CA HIS A 46 8.98 5.22 -2.72
C HIS A 46 10.00 6.35 -2.94
N GLN A 47 9.60 7.62 -2.80
CA GLN A 47 10.42 8.76 -3.20
C GLN A 47 11.10 9.48 -2.04
N ALA A 48 10.59 9.38 -0.82
CA ALA A 48 11.22 10.05 0.31
C ALA A 48 12.59 9.42 0.61
N GLN A 49 13.63 10.26 0.59
CA GLN A 49 15.02 9.83 0.79
C GLN A 49 15.43 9.80 2.25
N SER A 50 14.81 10.66 3.07
CA SER A 50 15.08 10.80 4.49
C SER A 50 13.77 10.76 5.29
N ALA A 51 13.89 10.53 6.59
CA ALA A 51 12.74 10.51 7.49
C ALA A 51 12.06 11.89 7.55
N ASP A 52 12.81 12.97 7.67
CA ASP A 52 12.30 14.35 7.68
C ASP A 52 11.48 14.67 6.42
N ILE A 53 11.97 14.34 5.22
CA ILE A 53 11.21 14.52 3.96
C ILE A 53 9.93 13.68 3.98
N ALA A 54 10.01 12.43 4.43
CA ALA A 54 8.83 11.55 4.49
C ALA A 54 7.76 12.12 5.43
N LEU A 55 8.17 12.63 6.59
CA LEU A 55 7.31 13.20 7.61
C LEU A 55 6.60 14.46 7.12
N THR A 56 7.34 15.38 6.51
CA THR A 56 6.75 16.57 5.89
C THR A 56 5.72 16.21 4.83
N ARG A 57 6.03 15.22 3.98
CA ARG A 57 5.08 14.75 2.96
C ARG A 57 3.87 14.04 3.55
N LEU A 58 4.03 13.28 4.64
CA LEU A 58 2.93 12.65 5.36
C LEU A 58 2.04 13.70 6.03
N ALA A 59 2.60 14.75 6.62
CA ALA A 59 1.84 15.85 7.20
C ALA A 59 0.94 16.53 6.16
N HIS A 60 1.49 16.84 4.98
CA HIS A 60 0.68 17.35 3.86
C HIS A 60 -0.37 16.34 3.38
N TRP A 61 -0.05 15.04 3.40
CA TRP A 61 -1.02 14.02 3.00
C TRP A 61 -2.17 13.91 4.01
N TYR A 62 -1.91 14.02 5.32
CA TYR A 62 -2.95 14.05 6.36
C TYR A 62 -3.90 15.23 6.16
N ASP A 63 -3.37 16.45 5.92
CA ASP A 63 -4.19 17.62 5.62
C ASP A 63 -5.09 17.40 4.39
N GLN A 64 -4.57 16.73 3.35
CA GLN A 64 -5.37 16.36 2.19
C GLN A 64 -6.44 15.31 2.48
N VAL A 65 -6.16 14.36 3.38
CA VAL A 65 -7.11 13.35 3.82
C VAL A 65 -8.23 13.98 4.65
N ASP A 66 -7.92 14.88 5.56
CA ASP A 66 -8.92 15.57 6.37
C ASP A 66 -9.83 16.44 5.49
N LYS A 67 -9.24 17.21 4.57
CA LYS A 67 -9.98 17.97 3.53
C LYS A 67 -10.71 17.08 2.53
N SER A 68 -10.46 15.77 2.54
CA SER A 68 -11.13 14.85 1.63
C SER A 68 -12.55 14.49 2.06
N GLY A 69 -12.80 14.48 3.37
CA GLY A 69 -14.06 13.98 3.94
C GLY A 69 -14.19 12.45 3.89
N PHE A 70 -13.20 11.72 3.38
CA PHE A 70 -13.26 10.25 3.31
C PHE A 70 -12.87 9.60 4.65
N LEU A 71 -13.88 9.13 5.39
CA LEU A 71 -13.69 8.43 6.67
C LEU A 71 -12.73 7.24 6.57
N SER A 72 -12.76 6.50 5.45
CA SER A 72 -11.87 5.36 5.21
C SER A 72 -10.39 5.76 5.19
N PHE A 73 -10.06 6.90 4.58
CA PHE A 73 -8.69 7.42 4.61
C PHE A 73 -8.32 7.99 5.99
N GLY A 74 -9.28 8.54 6.73
CA GLY A 74 -9.08 8.95 8.12
C GLY A 74 -8.64 7.79 9.01
N THR A 75 -9.25 6.60 8.84
CA THR A 75 -8.80 5.38 9.54
C THR A 75 -7.38 5.00 9.15
N VAL A 76 -7.04 5.07 7.86
CA VAL A 76 -5.66 4.80 7.40
C VAL A 76 -4.67 5.79 8.01
N ALA A 77 -5.00 7.09 8.02
CA ALA A 77 -4.18 8.12 8.62
C ALA A 77 -3.93 7.86 10.11
N ARG A 78 -4.97 7.49 10.86
CA ARG A 78 -4.84 7.13 12.28
C ARG A 78 -3.91 5.94 12.49
N THR A 79 -4.02 4.89 11.66
CA THR A 79 -3.12 3.73 11.74
C THR A 79 -1.66 4.12 11.50
N ILE A 80 -1.40 4.99 10.52
CA ILE A 80 -0.05 5.48 10.22
C ILE A 80 0.48 6.31 11.42
N GLN A 81 -0.36 7.15 12.03
CA GLN A 81 0.00 7.91 13.23
C GLN A 81 0.31 7.00 14.43
N THR A 82 -0.50 5.97 14.69
CA THR A 82 -0.26 4.99 15.77
C THR A 82 1.08 4.28 15.62
N HIS A 83 1.49 3.96 14.38
CA HIS A 83 2.74 3.23 14.10
C HIS A 83 3.88 4.13 13.61
N TYR A 84 3.82 5.42 13.93
CA TYR A 84 4.73 6.45 13.42
C TYR A 84 6.22 6.11 13.61
N LEU A 85 6.62 5.61 14.78
CA LEU A 85 8.02 5.27 15.06
C LEU A 85 8.56 4.18 14.12
N ASN A 86 7.74 3.17 13.83
CA ASN A 86 8.10 2.09 12.90
C ASN A 86 8.23 2.62 11.47
N ILE A 87 7.33 3.52 11.08
CA ILE A 87 7.32 4.15 9.75
C ILE A 87 8.54 5.04 9.57
N VAL A 88 8.90 5.86 10.56
CA VAL A 88 10.16 6.62 10.55
C VAL A 88 11.37 5.68 10.48
N GLY A 89 11.32 4.57 11.21
CA GLY A 89 12.34 3.52 11.16
C GLY A 89 12.56 2.95 9.76
N PHE A 90 11.50 2.80 8.95
CA PHE A 90 11.59 2.38 7.55
C PHE A 90 12.40 3.38 6.71
N PHE A 91 12.17 4.69 6.85
CA PHE A 91 12.89 5.69 6.05
C PHE A 91 14.36 5.85 6.45
N LYS A 92 14.71 5.53 7.72
CA LYS A 92 16.10 5.56 8.19
C LYS A 92 16.91 4.35 7.71
N ARG A 93 16.34 3.15 7.82
CA ARG A 93 17.07 1.89 7.55
C ARG A 93 16.86 1.38 6.12
N ARG A 94 15.76 1.77 5.47
CA ARG A 94 15.28 1.22 4.20
C ARG A 94 15.35 -0.31 4.12
N SER A 95 15.28 -0.98 5.28
CA SER A 95 15.23 -2.43 5.35
C SER A 95 13.99 -2.88 4.62
N THR A 96 14.18 -3.43 3.42
CA THR A 96 13.07 -3.84 2.56
C THR A 96 12.37 -5.02 3.22
N ASN A 97 11.05 -4.96 3.25
CA ASN A 97 10.22 -6.09 3.71
C ASN A 97 10.37 -7.31 2.78
N ALA A 98 11.19 -7.25 1.72
CA ALA A 98 11.42 -8.29 0.73
C ALA A 98 11.80 -9.65 1.35
N ALA A 99 12.63 -9.66 2.40
CA ALA A 99 12.97 -10.90 3.11
C ALA A 99 11.73 -11.49 3.83
N SER A 100 10.95 -10.65 4.50
CA SER A 100 9.72 -11.06 5.18
C SER A 100 8.58 -11.41 4.21
N GLU A 101 8.49 -10.74 3.05
CA GLU A 101 7.55 -11.04 1.96
C GLU A 101 7.91 -12.33 1.26
N SER A 102 9.19 -12.56 0.97
CA SER A 102 9.72 -13.82 0.43
C SER A 102 9.46 -14.98 1.39
N PHE A 103 9.69 -14.76 2.69
CA PHE A 103 9.36 -15.73 3.72
C PHE A 103 7.85 -16.01 3.80
N ASN A 104 7.01 -14.96 3.82
CA ASN A 104 5.55 -15.10 3.80
C ASN A 104 5.04 -15.81 2.53
N ALA A 105 5.68 -15.57 1.37
CA ALA A 105 5.37 -16.25 0.12
C ALA A 105 5.75 -17.74 0.19
N LYS A 106 6.92 -18.08 0.74
CA LYS A 106 7.35 -19.47 1.00
C LYS A 106 6.38 -20.19 1.94
N ILE A 107 5.96 -19.55 3.04
CA ILE A 107 4.97 -20.10 3.97
C ILE A 107 3.63 -20.35 3.26
N LYS A 108 3.15 -19.40 2.46
CA LYS A 108 1.89 -19.55 1.71
C LYS A 108 1.97 -20.69 0.68
N ALA A 109 3.08 -20.79 -0.05
CA ALA A 109 3.31 -21.87 -1.01
C ALA A 109 3.35 -23.24 -0.30
N PHE A 110 4.04 -23.32 0.84
CA PHE A 110 4.15 -24.53 1.63
C PHE A 110 2.79 -24.97 2.20
N ARG A 111 1.98 -24.05 2.73
CA ARG A 111 0.60 -24.31 3.17
C ARG A 111 -0.30 -24.79 2.03
N ALA A 112 -0.12 -24.24 0.82
CA ALA A 112 -0.89 -24.65 -0.36
C ALA A 112 -0.55 -26.08 -0.79
N GLN A 113 0.72 -26.47 -0.78
CA GLN A 113 1.16 -27.85 -1.06
C GLN A 113 0.58 -28.85 -0.05
N LEU A 114 0.50 -28.47 1.23
CA LEU A 114 -0.02 -29.34 2.30
C LEU A 114 -1.54 -29.28 2.46
N ARG A 115 -2.26 -28.53 1.61
CA ARG A 115 -3.72 -28.31 1.70
C ARG A 115 -4.19 -27.88 3.10
N GLY A 116 -3.38 -27.10 3.80
CA GLY A 116 -3.64 -26.65 5.16
C GLY A 116 -2.58 -27.08 6.17
N VAL A 117 -2.87 -26.85 7.45
CA VAL A 117 -1.99 -27.20 8.58
C VAL A 117 -2.85 -27.97 9.58
N ARG A 118 -2.69 -29.30 9.66
CA ARG A 118 -3.36 -30.14 10.67
C ARG A 118 -2.55 -30.27 11.96
N ASP A 119 -1.22 -30.25 11.87
CA ASP A 119 -0.30 -30.34 12.99
C ASP A 119 0.68 -29.17 12.96
N ILE A 120 0.63 -28.32 13.98
CA ILE A 120 1.43 -27.11 14.10
C ILE A 120 2.89 -27.44 14.40
N ALA A 121 3.16 -28.45 15.23
CA ALA A 121 4.52 -28.84 15.60
C ALA A 121 5.26 -29.41 14.39
N PHE A 122 4.59 -30.28 13.63
CA PHE A 122 5.15 -30.85 12.40
C PHE A 122 5.32 -29.79 11.29
N PHE A 123 4.39 -28.84 11.19
CA PHE A 123 4.49 -27.72 10.26
C PHE A 123 5.71 -26.85 10.56
N LEU A 124 5.92 -26.49 11.84
CA LEU A 124 7.08 -25.68 12.27
C LEU A 124 8.40 -26.43 12.03
N PHE A 125 8.46 -27.74 12.30
CA PHE A 125 9.64 -28.58 12.02
C PHE A 125 10.07 -28.55 10.55
N ARG A 126 9.10 -28.57 9.62
CA ARG A 126 9.38 -28.47 8.17
C ARG A 126 9.67 -27.05 7.68
N LEU A 127 9.34 -26.04 8.48
CA LEU A 127 9.53 -24.63 8.14
C LEU A 127 10.92 -24.13 8.55
N THR A 128 11.52 -24.78 9.56
CA THR A 128 12.87 -24.52 10.06
C THR A 128 13.99 -25.22 9.28
N ASN A 129 13.66 -26.19 8.43
CA ASN A 129 14.58 -26.87 7.51
C ASN A 129 14.43 -26.31 6.09
#